data_AF-S3LBA7-F1
#
_entry.id   AF-S3LBA7-F1
#
_cell.length_a   1.000
_cell.length_b   1.000
_cell.length_c   1.000
_cell.angle_alpha   90.00
_cell.angle_beta   90.00
_cell.angle_gamma   90.00
#
_symmetry.space_group_name_H-M   'P 1'
#
loop_
_entity.id
_entity.type
_entity.pdbx_description
1 polymer ?
#
loop_
_entity_poly.entity_id
_entity_poly.type
_entity_poly.pdbx_seq_one_letter_code
_entity_poly.pdbx_strand_id
1 'polypeptide(L)'
;MYQAITEEDRTELVTALYNQVLKDSWDERKEKNGEYLVCYCKIQDAAFTTEMTENEIKTSARLTIDILEELKNINNTGLNKEKFNTLLKQCTTENAGITGYLGIWDEVFRTEKIQLMFSEIDRIKQVGGAYAAILAHPQLIQTIIAIYDVLVDSFDDEHLYCTSTYFLLRGIMRMRSRET
;
A
#
# COMPACT_ATOMS: atom_id res chain seq x y z
N MET A 1 16.45 14.43 7.35
CA MET A 1 15.59 14.54 6.14
C MET A 1 16.01 13.42 5.22
N TYR A 2 15.09 12.54 4.87
CA TYR A 2 15.33 11.39 4.01
C TYR A 2 15.39 11.80 2.55
N GLN A 3 16.28 11.17 1.78
CA GLN A 3 16.42 11.45 0.35
C GLN A 3 15.36 10.70 -0.46
N ALA A 4 14.91 11.33 -1.54
CA ALA A 4 14.07 10.67 -2.53
C ALA A 4 14.89 9.59 -3.26
N ILE A 5 14.25 8.48 -3.62
CA ILE A 5 14.90 7.46 -4.46
C ILE A 5 15.16 8.01 -5.87
N THR A 6 16.14 7.43 -6.57
CA THR A 6 16.37 7.79 -7.96
C THR A 6 15.37 7.11 -8.90
N GLU A 7 15.27 7.60 -10.14
CA GLU A 7 14.44 6.95 -11.17
C GLU A 7 14.98 5.58 -11.60
N GLU A 8 16.30 5.36 -11.45
CA GLU A 8 16.93 4.06 -11.65
C GLU A 8 16.48 3.08 -10.57
N ASP A 9 16.64 3.45 -9.28
CA ASP A 9 16.18 2.65 -8.14
C ASP A 9 14.68 2.33 -8.26
N ARG A 10 13.87 3.31 -8.66
CA ARG A 10 12.44 3.14 -8.90
C ARG A 10 12.18 2.03 -9.93
N THR A 11 12.89 2.05 -11.06
CA THR A 11 12.71 1.08 -12.14
C THR A 11 13.12 -0.33 -11.71
N GLU A 12 14.22 -0.43 -10.96
CA GLU A 12 14.69 -1.69 -10.38
C GLU A 12 13.69 -2.24 -9.36
N LEU A 13 13.18 -1.40 -8.46
CA LEU A 13 12.18 -1.78 -7.46
C LEU A 13 10.88 -2.27 -8.09
N VAL A 14 10.36 -1.59 -9.13
CA VAL A 14 9.15 -2.07 -9.85
C VAL A 14 9.38 -3.47 -10.42
N THR A 15 10.56 -3.69 -11.02
CA THR A 15 10.91 -4.99 -11.61
C THR A 15 11.05 -6.06 -10.53
N ALA A 16 11.72 -5.76 -9.43
CA ALA A 16 11.90 -6.66 -8.30
C ALA A 16 10.55 -7.04 -7.66
N LEU A 17 9.66 -6.08 -7.44
CA LEU A 17 8.32 -6.30 -6.90
C LEU A 17 7.48 -7.21 -7.80
N TYR A 18 7.48 -6.94 -9.11
CA TYR A 18 6.77 -7.78 -10.08
C TYR A 18 7.28 -9.23 -10.05
N ASN A 19 8.60 -9.42 -10.10
CA ASN A 19 9.21 -10.75 -10.04
C ASN A 19 8.91 -11.46 -8.71
N GLN A 20 8.89 -10.72 -7.60
CA GLN A 20 8.55 -11.27 -6.29
C GLN A 20 7.08 -11.68 -6.21
N VAL A 21 6.15 -10.92 -6.81
CA VAL A 21 4.74 -11.35 -6.95
C VAL A 21 4.63 -12.63 -7.76
N LEU A 22 5.33 -12.75 -8.89
CA LEU A 22 5.29 -13.97 -9.70
C LEU A 22 5.79 -15.17 -8.90
N LYS A 23 6.95 -15.04 -8.26
CA LYS A 23 7.58 -16.09 -7.48
C LYS A 23 6.67 -16.60 -6.36
N ASP A 24 6.11 -15.68 -5.57
CA ASP A 24 5.41 -16.05 -4.34
C ASP A 24 3.92 -16.33 -4.56
N SER A 25 3.32 -15.77 -5.62
CA SER A 25 1.87 -15.78 -5.81
C SER A 25 1.40 -16.44 -7.09
N TRP A 26 2.28 -16.78 -8.04
CA TRP A 26 1.85 -17.33 -9.33
C TRP A 26 2.64 -18.57 -9.76
N ASP A 27 3.95 -18.60 -9.59
CA ASP A 27 4.86 -19.57 -10.22
C ASP A 27 4.59 -21.03 -9.86
N GLU A 28 4.02 -21.31 -8.69
CA GLU A 28 3.66 -22.67 -8.30
C GLU A 28 2.50 -23.24 -9.14
N ARG A 29 1.52 -22.41 -9.50
CA ARG A 29 0.26 -22.85 -10.14
C ARG A 29 0.13 -22.40 -11.58
N LYS A 30 0.69 -21.24 -11.91
CA LYS A 30 0.72 -20.60 -13.22
C LYS A 30 -0.66 -20.43 -13.88
N GLU A 31 -1.70 -20.30 -13.07
CA GLU A 31 -3.08 -20.19 -13.54
C GLU A 31 -3.34 -18.81 -14.17
N LYS A 32 -4.14 -18.80 -15.24
CA LYS A 32 -4.54 -17.59 -15.97
C LYS A 32 -6.01 -17.62 -16.35
N ASN A 33 -6.64 -16.45 -16.37
CA ASN A 33 -7.97 -16.22 -16.92
C ASN A 33 -7.87 -15.19 -18.05
N GLY A 34 -7.71 -15.65 -19.29
CA GLY A 34 -7.35 -14.78 -20.41
C GLY A 34 -5.97 -14.14 -20.21
N GLU A 35 -5.93 -12.81 -20.19
CA GLU A 35 -4.70 -12.04 -19.92
C GLU A 35 -4.39 -11.87 -18.42
N TYR A 36 -5.34 -12.21 -17.55
CA TYR A 36 -5.18 -12.06 -16.11
C TYR A 36 -4.41 -13.24 -15.52
N LEU A 37 -3.41 -12.94 -14.69
CA LEU A 37 -2.72 -13.89 -13.84
C LEU A 37 -3.54 -14.10 -12.57
N VAL A 38 -3.76 -15.36 -12.18
CA VAL A 38 -4.40 -15.70 -10.91
C VAL A 38 -3.33 -15.73 -9.83
N CYS A 39 -3.30 -14.70 -8.99
CA CYS A 39 -2.31 -14.53 -7.93
C CYS A 39 -2.87 -15.02 -6.58
N TYR A 40 -2.21 -15.99 -5.97
CA TYR A 40 -2.50 -16.53 -4.64
C TYR A 40 -1.59 -15.87 -3.62
N CYS A 41 -2.13 -14.90 -2.90
CA CYS A 41 -1.37 -14.03 -2.03
C CYS A 41 -1.68 -14.31 -0.56
N LYS A 42 -0.79 -13.86 0.31
CA LYS A 42 -1.01 -13.80 1.75
C LYS A 42 -0.60 -12.43 2.27
N ILE A 43 -1.42 -11.81 3.10
CA ILE A 43 -1.04 -10.65 3.90
C ILE A 43 -1.22 -11.01 5.38
N GLN A 44 -0.12 -11.02 6.13
CA GLN A 44 -0.07 -11.60 7.48
C GLN A 44 -0.61 -13.05 7.47
N ASP A 45 -1.75 -13.31 8.12
CA ASP A 45 -2.41 -14.61 8.18
C ASP A 45 -3.63 -14.73 7.26
N ALA A 46 -3.99 -13.67 6.53
CA ALA A 46 -5.10 -13.71 5.58
C ALA A 46 -4.60 -14.14 4.19
N ALA A 47 -5.01 -15.32 3.75
CA ALA A 47 -4.82 -15.77 2.37
C ALA A 47 -5.95 -15.21 1.49
N PHE A 48 -5.59 -14.81 0.26
CA PHE A 48 -6.53 -14.29 -0.71
C PHE A 48 -6.07 -14.57 -2.13
N THR A 49 -7.02 -14.62 -3.05
CA THR A 49 -6.75 -14.72 -4.48
C THR A 49 -7.21 -13.46 -5.19
N THR A 50 -6.39 -12.93 -6.09
CA THR A 50 -6.74 -11.81 -6.97
C THR A 50 -6.32 -12.10 -8.41
N GLU A 51 -7.04 -11.51 -9.36
CA GLU A 51 -6.74 -11.62 -10.79
C GLU A 51 -6.22 -10.27 -11.27
N MET A 52 -5.03 -10.25 -11.88
CA MET A 52 -4.40 -9.03 -12.39
C MET A 52 -3.58 -9.31 -13.64
N THR A 53 -3.58 -8.39 -14.61
CA THR A 53 -2.66 -8.44 -15.75
C THR A 53 -1.24 -8.05 -15.33
N GLU A 54 -0.25 -8.37 -16.15
CA GLU A 54 1.13 -7.93 -15.95
C GLU A 54 1.23 -6.40 -15.79
N ASN A 55 0.53 -5.65 -16.64
CA ASN A 55 0.53 -4.19 -16.59
C ASN A 55 -0.12 -3.66 -15.32
N GLU A 56 -1.20 -4.28 -14.85
CA GLU A 56 -1.85 -3.90 -13.60
C GLU A 56 -0.95 -4.15 -12.38
N ILE A 57 -0.19 -5.25 -12.36
CA ILE A 57 0.78 -5.53 -11.28
C ILE A 57 1.92 -4.51 -11.31
N LYS A 58 2.52 -4.25 -12.47
CA LYS A 58 3.61 -3.27 -12.61
C LYS A 58 3.16 -1.85 -12.25
N THR A 59 1.95 -1.47 -12.66
CA THR A 59 1.38 -0.16 -12.32
C THR A 59 1.09 -0.07 -10.81
N SER A 60 0.60 -1.13 -10.19
CA SER A 60 0.40 -1.19 -8.74
C SER A 60 1.73 -1.10 -7.99
N ALA A 61 2.79 -1.75 -8.48
CA ALA A 61 4.13 -1.66 -7.91
C ALA A 61 4.69 -0.22 -7.98
N ARG A 62 4.50 0.48 -9.11
CA ARG A 62 4.86 1.90 -9.25
C ARG A 62 4.10 2.77 -8.23
N LEU A 63 2.77 2.63 -8.17
CA LEU A 63 1.91 3.40 -7.25
C LEU A 63 2.25 3.13 -5.78
N THR A 64 2.65 1.91 -5.46
CA THR A 64 3.14 1.54 -4.12
C THR A 64 4.35 2.39 -3.75
N ILE A 65 5.34 2.49 -4.63
CA ILE A 65 6.55 3.30 -4.43
C ILE A 65 6.18 4.78 -4.32
N ASP A 66 5.29 5.28 -5.19
CA ASP A 66 4.83 6.67 -5.16
C ASP A 66 4.14 7.03 -3.82
N ILE A 67 3.35 6.10 -3.26
CA ILE A 67 2.77 6.26 -1.92
C ILE A 67 3.88 6.35 -0.88
N LEU A 68 4.86 5.44 -0.88
CA LEU A 68 5.95 5.48 0.11
C LEU A 68 6.78 6.76 0.02
N GLU A 69 7.07 7.25 -1.19
CA GLU A 69 7.80 8.51 -1.35
C GLU A 69 6.97 9.72 -0.88
N GLU A 70 5.66 9.71 -1.05
CA GLU A 70 4.80 10.76 -0.47
C GLU A 70 4.72 10.66 1.06
N LEU A 71 4.69 9.46 1.62
CA LEU A 71 4.81 9.27 3.08
C LEU A 71 6.14 9.79 3.62
N LYS A 72 7.24 9.53 2.91
CA LYS A 72 8.57 10.06 3.22
C LYS A 72 8.56 11.60 3.16
N ASN A 73 7.89 12.20 2.17
CA ASN A 73 7.71 13.64 2.09
C ASN A 73 6.94 14.20 3.30
N ILE A 74 5.85 13.55 3.71
CA ILE A 74 5.08 13.93 4.90
C ILE A 74 5.94 13.86 6.17
N ASN A 75 6.79 12.83 6.29
CA ASN A 75 7.75 12.77 7.39
C ASN A 75 8.74 13.94 7.35
N ASN A 76 9.32 14.21 6.18
CA ASN A 76 10.27 15.30 5.96
C ASN A 76 9.68 16.70 6.22
N THR A 77 8.36 16.89 6.10
CA THR A 77 7.67 18.14 6.47
C THR A 77 7.38 18.26 7.97
N GLY A 78 7.75 17.25 8.76
CA GLY A 78 7.86 17.33 10.21
C GLY A 78 6.94 16.40 10.99
N LEU A 79 6.36 15.38 10.38
CA LEU A 79 5.64 14.30 11.08
C LEU A 79 6.61 13.22 11.55
N ASN A 80 7.33 13.46 12.64
CA ASN A 80 8.21 12.44 13.24
C ASN A 80 7.41 11.42 14.08
N LYS A 81 8.07 10.36 14.57
CA LYS A 81 7.45 9.29 15.38
C LYS A 81 6.68 9.81 16.59
N GLU A 82 7.24 10.79 17.30
CA GLU A 82 6.59 11.37 18.49
C GLU A 82 5.26 12.04 18.13
N LYS A 83 5.24 12.88 17.10
CA LYS A 83 4.02 13.54 16.62
C LYS A 83 3.02 12.53 16.08
N PHE A 84 3.48 11.58 15.28
CA PHE A 84 2.63 10.51 14.76
C PHE A 84 1.98 9.70 15.89
N ASN A 85 2.74 9.25 16.89
CA ASN A 85 2.23 8.52 18.04
C ASN A 85 1.24 9.35 18.87
N THR A 86 1.48 10.66 18.99
CA THR A 86 0.57 11.58 19.70
C THR A 86 -0.77 11.69 18.98
N LEU A 87 -0.75 11.90 17.66
CA LEU A 87 -1.96 11.92 16.82
C LEU A 87 -2.67 10.57 16.86
N LEU A 88 -1.93 9.47 16.70
CA LEU A 88 -2.48 8.12 16.78
C LEU A 88 -3.19 7.88 18.12
N LYS A 89 -2.57 8.30 19.22
CA LYS A 89 -3.18 8.20 20.56
C LYS A 89 -4.42 9.08 20.66
N GLN A 90 -4.40 10.33 20.20
CA GLN A 90 -5.57 11.22 20.22
C GLN A 90 -6.74 10.61 19.45
N CYS A 91 -6.52 10.21 18.21
CA CYS A 91 -7.57 9.64 17.37
C CYS A 91 -8.11 8.30 17.89
N THR A 92 -7.28 7.48 18.56
CA THR A 92 -7.71 6.19 19.12
C THR A 92 -8.33 6.28 20.51
N THR A 93 -8.01 7.31 21.31
CA THR A 93 -8.61 7.53 22.64
C THR A 93 -9.87 8.37 22.59
N GLU A 94 -10.00 9.33 21.68
CA GLU A 94 -11.20 10.16 21.53
C GLU A 94 -12.29 9.48 20.69
N ASN A 95 -11.91 8.57 19.77
CA ASN A 95 -12.83 7.80 18.93
C ASN A 95 -12.38 6.33 18.84
N ALA A 96 -12.88 5.48 19.74
CA ALA A 96 -12.53 4.06 19.75
C ALA A 96 -13.07 3.32 18.50
N GLY A 97 -12.18 2.91 17.59
CA GLY A 97 -12.51 2.04 16.44
C GLY A 97 -11.87 2.46 15.10
N ILE A 98 -12.42 1.95 13.99
CA ILE A 98 -11.99 2.26 12.60
C ILE A 98 -12.02 3.77 12.30
N THR A 99 -12.90 4.51 12.99
CA THR A 99 -13.03 5.97 12.88
C THR A 99 -11.79 6.72 13.33
N GLY A 100 -10.99 6.18 14.26
CA GLY A 100 -9.73 6.79 14.69
C GLY A 100 -8.66 6.77 13.60
N TYR A 101 -8.52 5.64 12.89
CA TYR A 101 -7.58 5.53 11.76
C TYR A 101 -7.98 6.44 10.59
N LEU A 102 -9.29 6.58 10.35
CA LEU A 102 -9.79 7.53 9.35
C LEU A 102 -9.54 8.99 9.74
N GLY A 103 -9.56 9.32 11.04
CA GLY A 103 -9.21 10.66 11.53
C GLY A 103 -7.77 11.05 11.19
N ILE A 104 -6.80 10.17 11.47
CA ILE A 104 -5.38 10.41 11.13
C ILE A 104 -5.21 10.52 9.61
N TRP A 105 -5.91 9.66 8.87
CA TRP A 105 -5.90 9.70 7.41
C TRP A 105 -6.34 11.07 6.90
N ASP A 106 -7.51 11.55 7.33
CA ASP A 106 -8.07 12.82 6.90
C ASP A 106 -7.22 14.02 7.32
N GLU A 107 -6.58 13.96 8.48
CA GLU A 107 -5.76 15.07 8.99
C GLU A 107 -4.40 15.17 8.31
N VAL A 108 -3.78 14.03 7.96
CA VAL A 108 -2.35 14.01 7.61
C VAL A 108 -2.05 13.36 6.26
N PHE A 109 -2.64 12.19 5.99
CA PHE A 109 -2.24 11.36 4.84
C PHE A 109 -3.09 11.61 3.60
N ARG A 110 -4.26 12.24 3.73
CA ARG A 110 -5.16 12.53 2.62
C ARG A 110 -4.69 13.74 1.79
N THR A 111 -3.48 13.65 1.25
CA THR A 111 -2.94 14.66 0.32
C THR A 111 -3.58 14.51 -1.06
N GLU A 112 -3.60 15.57 -1.86
CA GLU A 112 -4.11 15.51 -3.25
C GLU A 112 -3.40 14.43 -4.07
N LYS A 113 -2.08 14.28 -3.90
CA LYS A 113 -1.30 13.23 -4.58
C LYS A 113 -1.76 11.83 -4.19
N ILE A 114 -1.95 11.57 -2.89
CA ILE A 114 -2.43 10.26 -2.42
C ILE A 114 -3.85 9.98 -2.94
N GLN A 115 -4.72 10.98 -3.02
CA GLN A 115 -6.06 10.82 -3.60
C GLN A 115 -6.03 10.50 -5.10
N LEU A 116 -5.12 11.11 -5.86
CA LEU A 116 -4.91 10.78 -7.27
C LEU A 116 -4.41 9.33 -7.43
N MET A 117 -3.48 8.90 -6.58
CA MET A 117 -3.00 7.51 -6.56
C MET A 117 -4.12 6.52 -6.22
N PHE A 118 -4.97 6.82 -5.23
CA PHE A 118 -6.15 6.01 -4.91
C PHE A 118 -7.11 5.91 -6.09
N SER A 119 -7.32 7.01 -6.82
CA SER A 119 -8.19 7.02 -8.01
C SER A 119 -7.64 6.13 -9.13
N GLU A 120 -6.33 6.06 -9.30
CA GLU A 120 -5.69 5.16 -10.25
C GLU A 120 -5.78 3.70 -9.79
N ILE A 121 -5.55 3.44 -8.49
CA ILE A 121 -5.71 2.12 -7.89
C ILE A 121 -7.15 1.60 -8.05
N ASP A 122 -8.16 2.44 -7.81
CA ASP A 122 -9.57 2.10 -7.97
C ASP A 122 -9.89 1.66 -9.40
N ARG A 123 -9.31 2.33 -10.40
CA ARG A 123 -9.45 1.95 -11.81
C ARG A 123 -8.81 0.59 -12.11
N ILE A 124 -7.58 0.38 -11.65
CA ILE A 124 -6.82 -0.87 -11.83
C ILE A 124 -7.53 -2.04 -11.15
N LYS A 125 -7.98 -1.85 -9.91
CA LYS A 125 -8.66 -2.88 -9.14
C LYS A 125 -10.15 -2.98 -9.47
N GLN A 126 -10.67 -2.09 -10.32
CA GLN A 126 -12.08 -1.99 -10.69
C GLN A 126 -12.98 -1.97 -9.44
N VAL A 127 -12.59 -1.12 -8.49
CA VAL A 127 -13.26 -0.88 -7.21
C VAL A 127 -13.97 0.46 -7.28
N GLY A 128 -15.19 0.53 -6.74
CA GLY A 128 -15.96 1.77 -6.77
C GLY A 128 -17.18 1.75 -5.84
N GLY A 129 -17.83 2.91 -5.75
CA GLY A 129 -19.08 3.08 -5.00
C GLY A 129 -18.95 2.67 -3.53
N ALA A 130 -20.00 2.04 -3.00
CA ALA A 130 -20.07 1.64 -1.59
C ALA A 130 -19.00 0.60 -1.21
N TYR A 131 -18.61 -0.28 -2.13
CA TYR A 131 -17.57 -1.29 -1.85
C TYR A 131 -16.21 -0.64 -1.60
N ALA A 132 -15.85 0.36 -2.42
CA ALA A 132 -14.64 1.15 -2.23
C ALA A 132 -14.64 1.83 -0.85
N ALA A 133 -15.72 2.57 -0.56
CA ALA A 133 -15.82 3.39 0.64
C ALA A 133 -15.87 2.59 1.96
N ILE A 134 -16.48 1.39 1.95
CA ILE A 134 -16.74 0.63 3.19
C ILE A 134 -15.68 -0.44 3.45
N LEU A 135 -15.09 -1.03 2.41
CA LEU A 135 -14.17 -2.17 2.57
C LEU A 135 -12.78 -1.87 2.02
N ALA A 136 -12.66 -1.57 0.73
CA ALA A 136 -11.36 -1.53 0.08
C ALA A 136 -10.48 -0.36 0.56
N HIS A 137 -11.03 0.86 0.63
CA HIS A 137 -10.28 2.03 1.10
C HIS A 137 -9.90 1.92 2.57
N PRO A 138 -10.81 1.56 3.52
CA PRO A 138 -10.40 1.37 4.91
C PRO A 138 -9.27 0.36 5.10
N GLN A 139 -9.27 -0.76 4.36
CA GLN A 139 -8.18 -1.75 4.42
C GLN A 139 -6.85 -1.20 3.91
N LEU A 140 -6.86 -0.48 2.78
CA LEU A 140 -5.65 0.13 2.24
C LEU A 140 -5.12 1.24 3.15
N ILE A 141 -6.00 2.08 3.70
CA ILE A 141 -5.65 3.14 4.67
C ILE A 141 -4.97 2.54 5.90
N GLN A 142 -5.54 1.48 6.47
CA GLN A 142 -4.92 0.77 7.60
C GLN A 142 -3.52 0.23 7.25
N THR A 143 -3.37 -0.33 6.05
CA THR A 143 -2.07 -0.83 5.55
C THR A 143 -1.05 0.31 5.47
N ILE A 144 -1.44 1.47 4.93
CA ILE A 144 -0.58 2.65 4.79
C ILE A 144 -0.16 3.18 6.18
N ILE A 145 -1.10 3.31 7.11
CA ILE A 145 -0.80 3.80 8.46
C ILE A 145 0.15 2.85 9.21
N ALA A 146 -0.06 1.53 9.08
CA ALA A 146 0.82 0.54 9.69
C ALA A 146 2.24 0.59 9.11
N ILE A 147 2.36 0.78 7.79
CA ILE A 147 3.68 0.97 7.14
C ILE A 147 4.35 2.24 7.61
N TYR A 148 3.60 3.34 7.71
CA TYR A 148 4.14 4.59 8.20
C TYR A 148 4.71 4.44 9.61
N ASP A 149 3.98 3.77 10.49
CA ASP A 149 4.42 3.49 11.87
C ASP A 149 5.76 2.74 11.92
N VAL A 150 6.00 1.82 10.98
CA VAL A 150 7.26 1.09 10.84
C VAL A 150 8.38 1.96 10.27
N LEU A 151 8.09 2.79 9.26
CA LEU A 151 9.10 3.53 8.50
C LEU A 151 9.45 4.92 9.03
N VAL A 152 8.61 5.50 9.90
CA VAL A 152 8.70 6.93 10.30
C VAL A 152 10.07 7.39 10.81
N ASP A 153 10.88 6.51 11.41
CA ASP A 153 12.26 6.81 11.82
C ASP A 153 13.32 6.01 11.02
N SER A 154 12.92 5.34 9.94
CA SER A 154 13.75 4.35 9.22
C SER A 154 13.49 4.32 7.71
N PHE A 155 13.11 5.46 7.12
CA PHE A 155 12.89 5.56 5.66
C PHE A 155 14.18 5.36 4.82
N ASP A 156 15.35 5.44 5.44
CA ASP A 156 16.67 5.13 4.87
C ASP A 156 17.10 3.68 5.06
N ASP A 157 16.37 2.88 5.85
CA ASP A 157 16.61 1.44 5.96
C ASP A 157 16.03 0.74 4.72
N GLU A 158 16.94 0.34 3.81
CA GLU A 158 16.60 -0.31 2.55
C GLU A 158 15.77 -1.58 2.74
N HIS A 159 16.09 -2.39 3.75
CA HIS A 159 15.40 -3.65 4.01
C HIS A 159 13.96 -3.40 4.47
N LEU A 160 13.76 -2.46 5.41
CA LEU A 160 12.44 -2.06 5.87
C LEU A 160 11.64 -1.38 4.75
N TYR A 161 12.28 -0.52 3.95
CA TYR A 161 11.65 0.12 2.81
C TYR A 161 11.15 -0.92 1.79
N CYS A 162 12.01 -1.85 1.38
CA CYS A 162 11.65 -2.92 0.43
C CYS A 162 10.53 -3.82 0.98
N THR A 163 10.65 -4.24 2.24
CA THR A 163 9.65 -5.09 2.90
C THR A 163 8.30 -4.38 2.99
N SER A 164 8.30 -3.09 3.35
CA SER A 164 7.10 -2.25 3.43
C SER A 164 6.47 -2.02 2.07
N THR A 165 7.29 -1.80 1.04
CA THR A 165 6.84 -1.67 -0.34
C THR A 165 6.11 -2.95 -0.78
N TYR A 166 6.72 -4.12 -0.59
CA TYR A 166 6.08 -5.39 -0.94
C TYR A 166 4.82 -5.68 -0.10
N PHE A 167 4.79 -5.24 1.16
CA PHE A 167 3.59 -5.33 2.00
C PHE A 167 2.45 -4.44 1.48
N LEU A 168 2.73 -3.19 1.11
CA LEU A 168 1.72 -2.27 0.55
C LEU A 168 1.19 -2.76 -0.81
N LEU A 169 2.06 -3.28 -1.68
CA LEU A 169 1.64 -3.86 -2.96
C LEU A 169 0.58 -4.96 -2.73
N ARG A 170 0.81 -5.84 -1.76
CA ARG A 170 -0.19 -6.87 -1.38
C ARG A 170 -1.47 -6.26 -0.80
N GLY A 171 -1.37 -5.13 -0.08
CA GLY A 171 -2.53 -4.34 0.35
C GLY A 171 -3.39 -3.85 -0.83
N ILE A 172 -2.76 -3.30 -1.87
CA ILE A 172 -3.43 -2.88 -3.11
C ILE A 172 -4.06 -4.08 -3.82
N MET A 173 -3.30 -5.18 -3.95
CA MET A 173 -3.78 -6.42 -4.58
C MET A 173 -5.04 -6.97 -3.90
N ARG A 174 -5.14 -6.83 -2.57
CA ARG A 174 -6.28 -7.32 -1.77
C ARG A 174 -7.58 -6.55 -2.02
N MET A 175 -7.53 -5.28 -2.46
CA MET A 175 -8.70 -4.39 -2.58
C MET A 175 -9.87 -4.99 -3.37
N ARG A 176 -9.58 -5.83 -4.38
CA ARG A 176 -10.58 -6.68 -5.03
C ARG A 176 -10.02 -8.09 -5.12
N SER A 177 -10.31 -8.87 -4.09
CA SER A 177 -9.85 -10.24 -3.95
C SER A 177 -10.94 -11.14 -3.36
N ARG A 178 -10.69 -12.45 -3.40
CA ARG A 178 -11.50 -13.47 -2.73
C ARG A 178 -10.66 -14.07 -1.61
N GLU A 179 -11.15 -14.04 -0.38
CA GLU A 179 -10.49 -14.74 0.74
C GLU A 179 -10.56 -16.25 0.50
N THR A 180 -9.48 -16.96 0.82
CA THR A 180 -9.31 -18.40 0.56
C THR A 180 -8.79 -19.16 1.75
#